data_AF-A0A7L1HTH3-F1
#
_entry.id   AF-A0A7L1HTH3-F1
#
_cell.length_a   1.000
_cell.length_b   1.000
_cell.length_c   1.000
_cell.angle_alpha   90.00
_cell.angle_beta   90.00
_cell.angle_gamma   90.00
#
_symmetry.space_group_name_H-M   'P 1'
#
loop_
_entity.id
_entity.type
_entity.pdbx_description
1 polymer ?
#
loop_
_entity_poly.entity_id
_entity_poly.type
_entity_poly.pdbx_seq_one_letter_code
_entity_poly.pdbx_strand_id
1 'polypeptide(L)'
;MLRDKFREFSRDTSSIGQERVDAANGLADALIAAGHSENATVAEWKDGLNEAWADLLELMDTRSQMLAASYELHRFFHDARETLAQIRDKQQQLPEEVGRDLNTAEAMQRLHSAYEHDIQALSAQVRQVQEDAGRLAKAYAGEKAAEIRRQEQAVSQAWAQLRGSSHGRRRLLLDTVDKFRFLRGVRDLLLWMDGVRLQIEGQERPR
;
A
#
# COMPACT_ATOMS: atom_id res chain seq x y z
N MET A 1 1.65 -6.06 -19.51
CA MET A 1 1.67 -6.34 -20.97
C MET A 1 3.08 -6.60 -21.51
N LEU A 2 4.05 -5.66 -21.45
CA LEU A 2 5.39 -5.90 -22.01
C LEU A 2 6.16 -7.01 -21.29
N ARG A 3 6.17 -7.01 -19.95
CA ARG A 3 6.75 -8.07 -19.12
C ARG A 3 6.12 -9.44 -19.41
N ASP A 4 4.81 -9.50 -19.50
CA ASP A 4 4.08 -10.76 -19.64
C ASP A 4 4.29 -11.35 -21.05
N LYS A 5 4.27 -10.51 -22.10
CA LYS A 5 4.65 -10.90 -23.46
C LYS A 5 6.10 -11.39 -23.55
N PHE A 6 7.03 -10.72 -22.89
CA PHE A 6 8.44 -11.13 -22.89
C PHE A 6 8.64 -12.45 -22.14
N ARG A 7 7.86 -12.69 -21.07
CA ARG A 7 7.90 -13.95 -20.33
C ARG A 7 7.41 -15.13 -21.17
N GLU A 8 6.35 -14.94 -21.95
CA GLU A 8 5.84 -15.93 -22.91
C GLU A 8 6.87 -16.19 -24.01
N PHE A 9 7.35 -15.13 -24.66
CA PHE A 9 8.44 -15.21 -25.65
C PHE A 9 9.64 -15.98 -25.10
N SER A 10 10.07 -15.67 -23.88
CA SER A 10 11.24 -16.32 -23.29
C SER A 10 11.02 -17.80 -23.04
N ARG A 11 9.83 -18.17 -22.56
CA ARG A 11 9.47 -19.58 -22.34
C ARG A 11 9.49 -20.37 -23.65
N ASP A 12 8.87 -19.82 -24.68
CA ASP A 12 8.75 -20.50 -25.98
C ASP A 12 10.10 -20.61 -26.67
N THR A 13 10.90 -19.54 -26.65
CA THR A 13 12.26 -19.54 -27.20
C THR A 13 13.17 -20.53 -26.47
N SER A 14 13.15 -20.58 -25.13
CA SER A 14 13.94 -21.56 -24.38
C SER A 14 13.52 -22.99 -24.69
N SER A 15 12.22 -23.28 -24.75
CA SER A 15 11.73 -24.63 -25.03
C SER A 15 12.11 -25.10 -26.44
N ILE A 16 11.80 -24.29 -27.46
CA ILE A 16 12.04 -24.65 -28.87
C ILE A 16 13.54 -24.62 -29.17
N GLY A 17 14.26 -23.63 -28.65
CA GLY A 17 15.69 -23.49 -28.87
C GLY A 17 16.49 -24.62 -28.25
N GLN A 18 16.17 -25.04 -27.02
CA GLN A 18 16.87 -26.13 -26.36
C GLN A 18 16.73 -27.45 -27.12
N GLU A 19 15.52 -27.80 -27.57
CA GLU A 19 15.30 -29.00 -28.38
C GLU A 19 16.14 -29.01 -29.66
N ARG A 20 16.25 -27.86 -30.34
CA ARG A 20 17.03 -27.74 -31.57
C ARG A 20 18.54 -27.81 -31.33
N VAL A 21 19.02 -27.21 -30.24
CA VAL A 21 20.43 -27.27 -29.82
C VAL A 21 20.80 -28.70 -29.44
N ASP A 22 19.97 -29.39 -28.66
CA ASP A 22 20.18 -30.79 -28.27
C ASP A 22 20.24 -31.72 -29.49
N ALA A 23 19.34 -31.53 -30.46
CA ALA A 23 19.35 -32.28 -31.71
C ALA A 23 20.63 -32.05 -32.52
N ALA A 24 21.08 -30.79 -32.65
CA ALA A 24 22.31 -30.45 -33.37
C ALA A 24 23.56 -31.02 -32.66
N ASN A 25 23.60 -30.94 -31.33
CA ASN A 25 24.66 -31.54 -30.51
C ASN A 25 24.72 -33.06 -30.71
N GLY A 26 23.56 -33.75 -30.70
CA GLY A 26 23.51 -35.19 -30.94
C GLY A 26 24.03 -35.60 -32.32
N LEU A 27 23.75 -34.80 -33.36
CA LEU A 27 24.31 -35.02 -34.70
C LEU A 27 25.82 -34.81 -34.74
N ALA A 28 26.32 -33.74 -34.12
CA ALA A 28 27.75 -33.46 -34.03
C ALA A 28 28.51 -34.58 -33.28
N ASP A 29 27.96 -35.05 -32.17
CA ASP A 29 28.54 -36.15 -31.37
C ASP A 29 28.59 -37.45 -32.15
N ALA A 30 27.55 -37.77 -32.94
CA ALA A 30 27.55 -38.95 -33.80
C ALA A 30 28.64 -38.89 -34.88
N LEU A 31 28.84 -37.73 -35.52
CA LEU A 31 29.91 -37.53 -36.51
C LEU A 31 31.30 -37.68 -35.88
N ILE A 32 31.50 -37.07 -34.71
CA ILE A 32 32.76 -37.16 -33.96
C ILE A 32 33.07 -38.60 -33.59
N ALA A 33 32.09 -39.34 -33.04
CA ALA A 33 32.23 -40.73 -32.64
C ALA A 33 32.50 -41.67 -33.84
N ALA A 34 31.97 -41.36 -35.02
CA ALA A 34 32.21 -42.11 -36.25
C ALA A 34 33.62 -41.87 -36.86
N GLY A 35 34.42 -40.96 -36.30
CA GLY A 35 35.75 -40.64 -36.81
C GLY A 35 35.71 -39.86 -38.12
N HIS A 36 34.76 -38.94 -38.27
CA HIS A 36 34.62 -38.11 -39.47
C HIS A 36 35.91 -37.34 -39.78
N SER A 37 36.23 -37.17 -41.07
CA SER A 37 37.50 -36.53 -41.51
C SER A 37 37.66 -35.09 -40.98
N GLU A 38 36.54 -34.40 -40.81
CA GLU A 38 36.45 -33.01 -40.32
C GLU A 38 36.10 -32.90 -38.83
N ASN A 39 36.46 -33.87 -38.00
CA ASN A 39 36.11 -33.89 -36.57
C ASN A 39 36.48 -32.60 -35.81
N ALA A 40 37.64 -32.01 -36.11
CA ALA A 40 38.07 -30.76 -35.48
C ALA A 40 37.10 -29.60 -35.79
N THR A 41 36.72 -29.45 -37.05
CA THR A 41 35.76 -28.43 -37.52
C THR A 41 34.37 -28.65 -36.92
N VAL A 42 33.92 -29.91 -36.84
CA VAL A 42 32.61 -30.25 -36.24
C VAL A 42 32.58 -29.92 -34.75
N ALA A 43 33.66 -30.22 -34.02
CA ALA A 43 33.78 -29.86 -32.61
C ALA A 43 33.77 -28.34 -32.40
N GLU A 44 34.52 -27.59 -33.20
CA GLU A 44 34.54 -26.12 -33.14
C GLU A 44 33.15 -25.51 -33.38
N TRP A 45 32.40 -26.00 -34.38
CA TRP A 45 31.02 -25.54 -34.62
C TRP A 45 30.06 -25.92 -33.50
N LYS A 46 30.22 -27.11 -32.91
CA LYS A 46 29.43 -27.55 -31.75
C LYS A 46 29.66 -26.63 -30.56
N ASP A 47 30.92 -26.32 -30.26
CA ASP A 47 31.29 -25.44 -29.15
C ASP A 47 30.75 -24.02 -29.38
N GLY A 48 30.95 -23.46 -30.58
CA GLY A 48 30.41 -22.14 -30.93
C GLY A 48 28.87 -22.05 -30.89
N LEU A 49 28.16 -23.13 -31.26
CA LEU A 49 26.70 -23.20 -31.11
C LEU A 49 26.28 -23.15 -29.64
N ASN A 50 26.97 -23.91 -28.78
CA ASN A 50 26.64 -23.97 -27.36
C ASN A 50 26.97 -22.65 -26.63
N GLU A 51 28.08 -22.00 -26.98
CA GLU A 51 28.41 -20.66 -26.50
C GLU A 51 27.35 -19.64 -26.92
N ALA A 52 26.98 -19.58 -28.21
CA ALA A 52 25.96 -18.66 -28.69
C ALA A 52 24.58 -18.91 -28.06
N TRP A 53 24.23 -20.17 -27.77
CA TRP A 53 23.00 -20.50 -27.06
C TRP A 53 23.03 -20.06 -25.60
N ALA A 54 24.15 -20.28 -24.90
CA ALA A 54 24.33 -19.83 -23.53
C ALA A 54 24.23 -18.30 -23.41
N ASP A 55 24.89 -17.56 -24.31
CA ASP A 55 24.84 -16.10 -24.39
C ASP A 55 23.40 -15.59 -24.60
N LEU A 56 22.63 -16.27 -25.47
CA LEU A 56 21.23 -15.91 -25.71
C LEU A 56 20.37 -16.12 -24.45
N LEU A 57 20.56 -17.23 -23.73
CA LEU A 57 19.84 -17.50 -22.49
C LEU A 57 20.17 -16.45 -21.41
N GLU A 58 21.44 -16.07 -21.26
CA GLU A 58 21.85 -15.03 -20.32
C GLU A 58 21.25 -13.65 -20.69
N LEU A 59 21.24 -13.31 -21.98
CA LEU A 59 20.62 -12.07 -22.46
C LEU A 59 19.11 -12.04 -22.17
N MET A 60 18.42 -13.17 -22.38
CA MET A 60 16.99 -13.31 -22.09
C MET A 60 16.71 -13.17 -20.59
N ASP A 61 17.51 -13.78 -19.73
CA ASP A 61 17.37 -13.67 -18.28
C ASP A 61 17.62 -12.23 -17.81
N THR A 62 18.71 -11.61 -18.25
CA THR A 62 19.01 -10.19 -17.97
C THR A 62 17.84 -9.28 -18.37
N ARG A 63 17.28 -9.50 -19.57
CA ARG A 63 16.13 -8.71 -20.04
C ARG A 63 14.88 -8.95 -19.19
N SER A 64 14.63 -10.19 -18.78
CA SER A 64 13.52 -10.55 -17.88
C SER A 64 13.64 -9.82 -16.54
N GLN A 65 14.81 -9.84 -15.92
CA GLN A 65 15.11 -9.13 -14.67
C GLN A 65 14.91 -7.62 -14.79
N MET A 66 15.39 -7.00 -15.87
CA MET A 66 15.20 -5.56 -16.13
C MET A 66 13.71 -5.18 -16.26
N LEU A 67 12.92 -6.00 -16.97
CA LEU A 67 11.48 -5.76 -17.13
C LEU A 67 10.73 -5.94 -15.81
N ALA A 68 11.11 -6.92 -14.99
CA ALA A 68 10.55 -7.12 -13.66
C ALA A 68 10.85 -5.91 -12.76
N ALA A 69 12.11 -5.48 -12.70
CA ALA A 69 12.52 -4.32 -11.90
C ALA A 69 11.79 -3.02 -12.34
N SER A 70 11.69 -2.79 -13.65
CA SER A 70 10.94 -1.64 -14.20
C SER A 70 9.45 -1.70 -13.81
N TYR A 71 8.83 -2.87 -13.95
CA TYR A 71 7.43 -3.05 -13.56
C TYR A 71 7.19 -2.75 -12.08
N GLU A 72 8.04 -3.29 -11.19
CA GLU A 72 7.91 -3.06 -9.75
C GLU A 72 8.08 -1.59 -9.38
N LEU A 73 9.03 -0.90 -10.00
CA LEU A 73 9.24 0.53 -9.80
C LEU A 73 8.03 1.36 -10.22
N HIS A 74 7.47 1.09 -11.41
CA HIS A 74 6.28 1.79 -11.88
C HIS A 74 5.06 1.52 -11.01
N ARG A 75 4.88 0.26 -10.59
CA ARG A 75 3.81 -0.13 -9.67
C ARG A 75 3.93 0.63 -8.35
N PHE A 76 5.12 0.69 -7.76
CA PHE A 76 5.34 1.45 -6.53
C PHE A 76 4.91 2.92 -6.66
N PHE A 77 5.34 3.62 -7.72
CA PHE A 77 4.97 5.02 -7.91
C PHE A 77 3.47 5.21 -8.13
N HIS A 78 2.83 4.26 -8.83
CA HIS A 78 1.38 4.25 -8.99
C HIS A 78 0.69 4.11 -7.63
N ASP A 79 1.03 3.08 -6.87
CA ASP A 79 0.39 2.73 -5.60
C ASP A 79 0.63 3.81 -4.54
N ALA A 80 1.83 4.39 -4.48
CA ALA A 80 2.14 5.51 -3.59
C ALA A 80 1.28 6.74 -3.91
N ARG A 81 1.10 7.07 -5.20
CA ARG A 81 0.28 8.21 -5.64
C ARG A 81 -1.20 7.98 -5.33
N GLU A 82 -1.71 6.78 -5.58
CA GLU A 82 -3.09 6.41 -5.28
C GLU A 82 -3.36 6.46 -3.77
N THR A 83 -2.50 5.85 -2.97
CA THR A 83 -2.59 5.86 -1.50
C THR A 83 -2.57 7.30 -0.97
N LEU A 84 -1.67 8.14 -1.49
CA LEU A 84 -1.58 9.54 -1.10
C LEU A 84 -2.86 10.32 -1.43
N ALA A 85 -3.46 10.08 -2.60
CA ALA A 85 -4.72 10.70 -2.99
C ALA A 85 -5.85 10.28 -2.04
N GLN A 86 -6.00 8.98 -1.75
CA GLN A 86 -7.01 8.47 -0.84
C GLN A 86 -6.88 9.05 0.58
N ILE A 87 -5.65 9.19 1.09
CA ILE A 87 -5.40 9.83 2.40
C ILE A 87 -5.83 11.29 2.38
N ARG A 88 -5.47 12.04 1.33
CA ARG A 88 -5.84 13.46 1.19
C ARG A 88 -7.35 13.65 1.07
N ASP A 89 -8.03 12.78 0.33
CA ASP A 89 -9.48 12.81 0.21
C ASP A 89 -10.14 12.54 1.57
N LYS A 90 -9.66 11.54 2.33
CA LYS A 90 -10.14 11.30 3.70
C LYS A 90 -9.88 12.49 4.62
N GLN A 91 -8.73 13.16 4.52
CA GLN A 91 -8.43 14.37 5.28
C GLN A 91 -9.45 15.48 5.00
N GLN A 92 -9.82 15.70 3.74
CA GLN A 92 -10.80 16.72 3.35
C GLN A 92 -12.22 16.39 3.81
N GLN A 93 -12.54 15.10 3.93
CA GLN A 93 -13.84 14.64 4.42
C GLN A 93 -14.00 14.75 5.94
N LEU A 94 -12.94 15.08 6.69
CA LEU A 94 -13.00 15.19 8.14
C LEU A 94 -13.83 16.42 8.55
N PRO A 95 -14.99 16.25 9.21
CA PRO A 95 -15.83 17.39 9.58
C PRO A 95 -15.19 18.23 10.70
N GLU A 96 -15.54 19.50 10.80
CA GLU A 96 -15.11 20.38 11.90
C GLU A 96 -16.15 20.50 13.03
N GLU A 97 -17.42 20.27 12.73
CA GLU A 97 -18.52 20.46 13.69
C GLU A 97 -18.54 19.42 14.83
N VAL A 98 -18.96 19.82 16.04
CA VAL A 98 -18.92 18.98 17.26
C VAL A 98 -20.26 18.80 17.97
N GLY A 99 -21.32 19.42 17.45
CA GLY A 99 -22.67 19.34 18.00
C GLY A 99 -23.02 20.53 18.90
N ARG A 100 -24.31 20.88 18.93
CA ARG A 100 -24.85 22.04 19.67
C ARG A 100 -25.60 21.66 20.94
N ASP A 101 -25.87 20.38 21.11
CA ASP A 101 -26.53 19.78 22.26
C ASP A 101 -26.03 18.34 22.46
N LEU A 102 -26.46 17.69 23.55
CA LEU A 102 -26.01 16.33 23.88
C LEU A 102 -26.31 15.34 22.76
N ASN A 103 -27.52 15.36 22.21
CA ASN A 103 -27.96 14.39 21.20
C ASN A 103 -27.16 14.52 19.90
N THR A 104 -26.94 15.76 19.43
CA THR A 104 -26.14 16.03 18.22
C THR A 104 -24.67 15.72 18.42
N ALA A 105 -24.10 16.02 19.59
CA ALA A 105 -22.71 15.68 19.91
C ALA A 105 -22.48 14.16 19.96
N GLU A 106 -23.39 13.40 20.60
CA GLU A 106 -23.30 11.94 20.64
C GLU A 106 -23.52 11.30 19.25
N ALA A 107 -24.37 11.89 18.40
CA ALA A 107 -24.52 11.45 17.01
C ALA A 107 -23.24 11.69 16.20
N MET A 108 -22.62 12.86 16.32
CA MET A 108 -21.34 13.18 15.67
C MET A 108 -20.20 12.29 16.17
N GLN A 109 -20.18 11.94 17.46
CA GLN A 109 -19.24 10.98 18.01
C GLN A 109 -19.37 9.59 17.34
N ARG A 110 -20.60 9.07 17.18
CA ARG A 110 -20.83 7.79 16.50
C ARG A 110 -20.39 7.82 15.03
N LEU A 111 -20.70 8.92 14.33
CA LEU A 111 -20.25 9.13 12.94
C LEU A 111 -18.71 9.17 12.86
N HIS A 112 -18.06 9.82 13.81
CA HIS A 112 -16.59 9.87 13.86
C HIS A 112 -15.97 8.50 14.12
N SER A 113 -16.59 7.65 14.96
CA SER A 113 -16.13 6.26 15.15
C SER A 113 -16.21 5.43 13.87
N ALA A 114 -17.25 5.62 13.05
CA ALA A 114 -17.34 4.98 11.74
C ALA A 114 -16.25 5.49 10.78
N TYR A 115 -16.02 6.80 10.76
CA TYR A 115 -14.92 7.40 9.99
C TYR A 115 -13.54 6.86 10.41
N GLU A 116 -13.29 6.69 11.72
CA GLU A 116 -12.04 6.10 12.23
C GLU A 116 -11.86 4.65 11.78
N HIS A 117 -12.94 3.89 11.67
CA HIS A 117 -12.91 2.54 11.11
C HIS A 117 -12.54 2.55 9.62
N ASP A 118 -13.14 3.45 8.84
CA ASP A 118 -12.85 3.58 7.40
C ASP A 118 -11.39 3.93 7.13
N ILE A 119 -10.82 4.89 7.87
CA ILE A 119 -9.41 5.26 7.67
C ILE A 119 -8.46 4.12 8.07
N GLN A 120 -8.85 3.24 9.01
CA GLN A 120 -8.01 2.11 9.41
C GLN A 120 -7.74 1.14 8.25
N ALA A 121 -8.66 1.04 7.27
CA ALA A 121 -8.45 0.24 6.07
C ALA A 121 -7.25 0.73 5.22
N LEU A 122 -6.93 2.03 5.27
CA LEU A 122 -5.77 2.60 4.56
C LEU A 122 -4.43 2.22 5.19
N SER A 123 -4.42 1.75 6.44
CA SER A 123 -3.18 1.41 7.14
C SER A 123 -2.37 0.30 6.44
N ALA A 124 -3.06 -0.68 5.85
CA ALA A 124 -2.43 -1.76 5.10
C ALA A 124 -1.76 -1.25 3.82
N GLN A 125 -2.41 -0.33 3.10
CA GLN A 125 -1.86 0.29 1.89
C GLN A 125 -0.63 1.14 2.20
N VAL A 126 -0.69 1.98 3.24
CA VAL A 126 0.46 2.78 3.70
C VAL A 126 1.64 1.88 4.06
N ARG A 127 1.38 0.80 4.79
CA ARG A 127 2.42 -0.17 5.15
C ARG A 127 3.03 -0.84 3.92
N GLN A 128 2.20 -1.23 2.95
CA GLN A 128 2.68 -1.82 1.70
C GLN A 128 3.60 -0.85 0.94
N VAL A 129 3.22 0.43 0.85
CA VAL A 129 4.06 1.48 0.23
C VAL A 129 5.39 1.62 0.95
N GLN A 130 5.41 1.59 2.29
CA GLN A 130 6.63 1.67 3.10
C GLN A 130 7.55 0.46 2.88
N GLU A 131 6.98 -0.75 2.85
CA GLU A 131 7.73 -1.99 2.62
C GLU A 131 8.32 -2.03 1.19
N ASP A 132 7.53 -1.69 0.17
CA ASP A 132 8.00 -1.61 -1.20
C ASP A 132 9.05 -0.52 -1.39
N ALA A 133 8.88 0.66 -0.78
CA ALA A 133 9.90 1.71 -0.79
C ALA A 133 11.21 1.25 -0.15
N GLY A 134 11.14 0.58 1.01
CA GLY A 134 12.32 0.06 1.70
C GLY A 134 13.08 -0.99 0.88
N ARG A 135 12.35 -1.85 0.15
CA ARG A 135 12.93 -2.84 -0.77
C ARG A 135 13.55 -2.17 -2.00
N LEU A 136 12.82 -1.28 -2.67
CA LEU A 136 13.27 -0.62 -3.89
C LEU A 136 14.42 0.37 -3.61
N ALA A 137 14.40 1.10 -2.50
CA ALA A 137 15.47 2.03 -2.15
C ALA A 137 16.83 1.35 -1.89
N LYS A 138 16.85 0.03 -1.62
CA LYS A 138 18.08 -0.78 -1.55
C LYS A 138 18.54 -1.27 -2.94
N ALA A 139 17.61 -1.44 -3.88
CA ALA A 139 17.89 -1.90 -5.24
C ALA A 139 18.31 -0.75 -6.19
N TYR A 140 17.97 0.50 -5.87
CA TYR A 140 18.34 1.68 -6.64
C TYR A 140 19.31 2.58 -5.88
N ALA A 141 20.09 3.38 -6.62
CA ALA A 141 21.00 4.38 -6.08
C ALA A 141 20.75 5.78 -6.67
N GLY A 142 21.38 6.80 -6.10
CA GLY A 142 21.30 8.19 -6.58
C GLY A 142 19.88 8.76 -6.55
N GLU A 143 19.52 9.50 -7.60
CA GLU A 143 18.26 10.25 -7.67
C GLU A 143 17.03 9.34 -7.60
N LYS A 144 17.07 8.15 -8.22
CA LYS A 144 15.94 7.20 -8.16
C LYS A 144 15.65 6.75 -6.73
N ALA A 145 16.68 6.44 -5.96
CA ALA A 145 16.53 6.06 -4.56
C ALA A 145 16.02 7.23 -3.70
N ALA A 146 16.48 8.45 -3.99
CA ALA A 146 16.00 9.66 -3.33
C ALA A 146 14.51 9.92 -3.64
N GLU A 147 14.10 9.74 -4.89
CA GLU A 147 12.71 9.87 -5.32
C GLU A 147 11.80 8.83 -4.67
N ILE A 148 12.21 7.56 -4.60
CA ILE A 148 11.46 6.51 -3.89
C ILE A 148 11.22 6.92 -2.42
N ARG A 149 12.28 7.35 -1.73
CA ARG A 149 12.18 7.81 -0.33
C ARG A 149 11.28 9.04 -0.18
N ARG A 150 11.35 9.99 -1.12
CA ARG A 150 10.50 11.19 -1.09
C ARG A 150 9.01 10.84 -1.21
N GLN A 151 8.66 9.89 -2.07
CA GLN A 151 7.26 9.46 -2.23
C GLN A 151 6.76 8.70 -1.01
N GLU A 152 7.58 7.79 -0.46
CA GLU A 152 7.26 7.11 0.81
C GLU A 152 7.05 8.11 1.94
N GLN A 153 7.96 9.07 2.09
CA GLN A 153 7.87 10.09 3.14
C GLN A 153 6.60 10.95 2.98
N ALA A 154 6.22 11.30 1.75
CA ALA A 154 4.98 12.06 1.51
C ALA A 154 3.73 11.29 1.95
N VAL A 155 3.66 9.98 1.67
CA VAL A 155 2.57 9.11 2.13
C VAL A 155 2.57 8.99 3.66
N SER A 156 3.73 8.71 4.25
CA SER A 156 3.90 8.56 5.70
C SER A 156 3.53 9.83 6.47
N GLN A 157 3.91 11.01 5.95
CA GLN A 157 3.57 12.30 6.56
C GLN A 157 2.07 12.61 6.45
N ALA A 158 1.48 12.41 5.27
CA ALA A 158 0.04 12.62 5.08
C ALA A 158 -0.79 11.69 5.99
N TRP A 159 -0.34 10.43 6.13
CA TRP A 159 -0.97 9.46 7.02
C TRP A 159 -0.87 9.87 8.50
N ALA A 160 0.31 10.31 8.95
CA ALA A 160 0.51 10.81 10.31
C ALA A 160 -0.37 12.03 10.60
N GLN A 161 -0.48 12.96 9.64
CA GLN A 161 -1.35 14.13 9.75
C GLN A 161 -2.81 13.73 9.90
N LEU A 162 -3.31 12.82 9.04
CA LEU A 162 -4.68 12.32 9.08
C LEU A 162 -5.02 11.68 10.42
N ARG A 163 -4.14 10.82 10.93
CA ARG A 163 -4.31 10.20 12.24
C ARG A 163 -4.31 11.24 13.36
N GLY A 164 -3.44 12.24 13.28
CA GLY A 164 -3.37 13.35 14.23
C GLY A 164 -4.66 14.16 14.26
N SER A 165 -5.15 14.60 13.10
CA SER A 165 -6.41 15.35 12.98
C SER A 165 -7.61 14.53 13.48
N SER A 166 -7.69 13.25 13.09
CA SER A 166 -8.78 12.36 13.53
C SER A 166 -8.77 12.15 15.05
N HIS A 167 -7.59 11.94 15.64
CA HIS A 167 -7.44 11.80 17.09
C HIS A 167 -7.82 13.09 17.84
N GLY A 168 -7.38 14.24 17.33
CA GLY A 168 -7.75 15.55 17.87
C GLY A 168 -9.26 15.77 17.86
N ARG A 169 -9.93 15.47 16.74
CA ARG A 169 -11.39 15.54 16.63
C ARG A 169 -12.10 14.61 17.60
N ARG A 170 -11.65 13.36 17.74
CA ARG A 170 -12.22 12.40 18.70
C ARG A 170 -12.21 12.95 20.11
N ARG A 171 -11.08 13.52 20.55
CA ARG A 171 -10.95 14.15 21.87
C ARG A 171 -11.93 15.31 22.03
N LEU A 172 -12.00 16.20 21.05
CA LEU A 172 -12.90 17.34 21.09
C LEU A 172 -14.38 16.93 21.17
N LEU A 173 -14.79 15.89 20.45
CA LEU A 173 -16.14 15.33 20.53
C LEU A 173 -16.43 14.73 21.91
N LEU A 174 -15.48 13.98 22.49
CA LEU A 174 -15.60 13.45 23.86
C LEU A 174 -15.80 14.58 24.88
N ASP A 175 -14.92 15.59 24.86
CA ASP A 175 -14.98 16.74 25.76
C ASP A 175 -16.32 17.50 25.59
N THR A 176 -16.82 17.62 24.35
CA THR A 176 -18.09 18.28 24.05
C THR A 176 -19.29 17.50 24.59
N VAL A 177 -19.29 16.18 24.43
CA VAL A 177 -20.33 15.30 24.98
C VAL A 177 -20.34 15.40 26.51
N ASP A 178 -19.18 15.31 27.16
CA ASP A 178 -19.08 15.37 28.62
C ASP A 178 -19.53 16.73 29.17
N LYS A 179 -19.17 17.83 28.51
CA LYS A 179 -19.71 19.16 28.79
C LYS A 179 -21.24 19.17 28.77
N PHE A 180 -21.86 18.62 27.73
CA PHE A 180 -23.32 18.62 27.62
C PHE A 180 -23.99 17.70 28.64
N ARG A 181 -23.38 16.56 28.99
CA ARG A 181 -23.86 15.69 30.08
C ARG A 181 -23.84 16.42 31.41
N PHE A 182 -22.76 17.12 31.73
CA PHE A 182 -22.66 17.93 32.94
C PHE A 182 -23.73 19.04 32.98
N LEU A 183 -23.88 19.82 31.91
CA LEU A 183 -24.88 20.88 31.83
C LEU A 183 -26.33 20.35 31.93
N ARG A 184 -26.58 19.13 31.46
CA ARG A 184 -27.86 18.47 31.65
C ARG A 184 -28.06 18.10 33.12
N GLY A 185 -27.08 17.44 33.74
CA GLY A 185 -27.15 17.07 35.16
C GLY A 185 -27.35 18.26 36.10
N VAL A 186 -26.67 19.39 35.84
CA VAL A 186 -26.88 20.64 36.60
C VAL A 186 -28.31 21.17 36.44
N ARG A 187 -28.85 21.19 35.21
CA ARG A 187 -30.22 21.65 34.97
C ARG A 187 -31.26 20.75 35.64
N ASP A 188 -31.07 19.44 35.57
CA ASP A 188 -31.96 18.46 36.20
C ASP A 188 -31.96 18.65 37.74
N LEU A 189 -30.78 18.89 38.34
CA LEU A 189 -30.67 19.19 39.77
C LEU A 189 -31.32 20.53 40.17
N LEU A 190 -31.11 21.59 39.39
CA LEU A 190 -31.74 22.90 39.64
C LEU A 190 -33.27 22.80 39.59
N LEU A 191 -33.81 22.13 38.57
CA LEU A 191 -35.26 21.91 38.46
C LEU A 191 -35.82 21.09 39.62
N TRP A 192 -35.09 20.07 40.07
CA TRP A 192 -35.46 19.29 41.25
C TRP A 192 -35.46 20.14 42.52
N MET A 193 -34.41 20.94 42.75
CA MET A 193 -34.32 21.83 43.91
C MET A 193 -35.45 22.86 43.94
N ASP A 194 -35.80 23.45 42.80
CA ASP A 194 -36.93 24.38 42.70
C ASP A 194 -38.26 23.68 43.00
N GLY A 195 -38.43 22.44 42.51
CA GLY A 195 -39.58 21.61 42.85
C GLY A 195 -39.69 21.31 44.35
N VAL A 196 -38.59 20.97 45.01
CA VAL A 196 -38.54 20.74 46.47
C VAL A 196 -38.85 22.02 47.23
N ARG A 197 -38.30 23.16 46.81
CA ARG A 197 -38.58 24.47 47.43
C ARG A 197 -40.08 24.79 47.40
N LEU A 198 -40.72 24.62 46.25
CA LEU A 198 -42.17 24.85 46.10
C LEU A 198 -43.01 23.92 46.98
N GLN A 199 -42.57 22.67 47.17
CA GLN A 199 -43.24 21.74 48.08
C GLN A 199 -43.15 22.21 49.54
N ILE A 200 -41.99 22.72 49.97
CA ILE A 200 -41.80 23.25 51.33
C ILE A 200 -42.70 24.47 51.54
N GLU A 201 -42.71 25.42 50.61
CA GLU A 201 -43.56 26.62 50.67
C GLU A 201 -45.06 26.26 50.68
N GLY A 202 -45.45 25.20 49.97
CA GLY A 202 -46.82 24.69 49.95
C GLY A 202 -47.28 23.99 51.25
N GLN A 203 -46.36 23.60 52.14
CA GLN A 203 -46.69 22.97 53.42
C GLN A 203 -46.98 23.98 54.54
N GLU A 204 -46.73 25.27 54.34
CA GLU A 204 -47.09 26.32 55.30
C GLU A 204 -48.57 26.70 55.19
N ARG A 205 -49.45 25.89 55.81
CA ARG A 205 -50.53 26.37 56.70
C ARG A 205 -50.93 25.26 57.69
N PRO A 206 -50.26 25.17 58.86
CA PRO A 206 -50.84 24.53 60.03
C PRO A 206 -52.04 25.39 60.48
N ARG A 207 -53.20 24.75 60.66
CA ARG A 207 -54.38 25.36 61.30
C ARG A 207 -54.14 25.60 62.79
#